data_AF-A0A938SEG1-F1
#
_entry.id   AF-A0A938SEG1-F1
#
_cell.length_a   1.000
_cell.length_b   1.000
_cell.length_c   1.000
_cell.angle_alpha   90.00
_cell.angle_beta   90.00
_cell.angle_gamma   90.00
#
_symmetry.space_group_name_H-M   'P 1'
#
loop_
_entity.id
_entity.type
_entity.pdbx_description
1 polymer ?
#
loop_
_entity_poly.entity_id
_entity_poly.type
_entity_poly.pdbx_seq_one_letter_code
_entity_poly.pdbx_strand_id
1 'polypeptide(L)'
;KNYNYYANNVIRSCYHWGAQLQGEAGGIAYHYFYRCKFLDTLVGHPSVKYKGAEGNGFRTNGHVKHLVLDECEFSGNGRFGVQLGGPGVDCLSFVRCAIRNNKAGAATGPGDYTALEWVDCTVEGNGRNDLPPAKPFAHPAPLASFEAPPTARVGEPVTFASTSARVAAVLWDFGDGPPSTEPRASHTYSRPGDYCVTLVVWDESGRGARAEKRVRILPAD
;
A
#
# COMPACT_ATOMS: atom_id res chain seq x y z
N LYS A 1 -2.22 -3.97 -13.29
CA LYS A 1 -1.90 -5.33 -12.79
C LYS A 1 -2.39 -5.44 -11.35
N ASN A 2 -2.69 -6.65 -10.89
CA ASN A 2 -3.23 -6.91 -9.56
C ASN A 2 -2.17 -7.51 -8.62
N TYR A 3 -2.43 -7.46 -7.31
CA TYR A 3 -1.62 -8.04 -6.23
C TYR A 3 -0.19 -7.50 -6.21
N ASN A 4 -0.06 -6.21 -5.90
CA ASN A 4 1.22 -5.53 -5.82
C ASN A 4 1.46 -5.02 -4.41
N TYR A 5 2.70 -5.17 -3.93
CA TYR A 5 3.14 -4.71 -2.62
C TYR A 5 4.25 -3.66 -2.78
N TYR A 6 4.10 -2.53 -2.11
CA TYR A 6 5.07 -1.44 -2.09
C TYR A 6 5.38 -1.09 -0.65
N ALA A 7 6.61 -1.31 -0.22
CA ALA A 7 7.01 -1.13 1.16
C ALA A 7 8.11 -0.07 1.31
N ASN A 8 8.00 0.77 2.34
CA ASN A 8 9.09 1.64 2.83
C ASN A 8 9.65 2.62 1.77
N ASN A 9 8.87 2.97 0.75
CA ASN A 9 9.29 3.93 -0.28
C ASN A 9 9.12 5.36 0.21
N VAL A 10 10.07 6.24 -0.13
CA VAL A 10 9.94 7.68 0.07
C VAL A 10 9.90 8.37 -1.29
N ILE A 11 8.74 8.93 -1.62
CA ILE A 11 8.53 9.70 -2.83
C ILE A 11 8.39 11.16 -2.42
N ARG A 12 9.24 12.03 -2.99
CA ARG A 12 9.28 13.44 -2.59
C ARG A 12 9.52 14.40 -3.73
N SER A 13 9.06 15.64 -3.56
CA SER A 13 9.40 16.77 -4.43
C SER A 13 9.02 16.56 -5.91
N CYS A 14 8.00 15.73 -6.17
CA CYS A 14 7.50 15.53 -7.52
C CYS A 14 6.69 16.75 -7.99
N TYR A 15 6.91 17.20 -9.22
CA TYR A 15 6.23 18.35 -9.81
C TYR A 15 4.92 18.01 -10.54
N HIS A 16 4.52 16.73 -10.51
CA HIS A 16 3.23 16.24 -10.94
C HIS A 16 2.45 15.73 -9.72
N TRP A 17 2.61 14.46 -9.38
CA TRP A 17 2.03 13.83 -8.20
C TRP A 17 3.13 13.04 -7.52
N GLY A 18 2.99 12.74 -6.22
CA GLY A 18 3.89 11.78 -5.59
C GLY A 18 3.68 10.40 -6.24
N ALA A 19 2.44 9.93 -6.30
CA ALA A 19 2.08 8.78 -7.13
C ALA A 19 0.69 8.93 -7.75
N GLN A 20 0.48 8.23 -8.88
CA GLN A 20 -0.83 8.07 -9.49
C GLN A 20 -1.09 6.63 -9.89
N LEU A 21 -2.23 6.09 -9.47
CA LEU A 21 -2.81 4.88 -10.05
C LEU A 21 -3.81 5.28 -11.14
N GLN A 22 -3.53 4.87 -12.39
CA GLN A 22 -4.28 5.21 -13.60
C GLN A 22 -5.03 3.98 -14.15
N GLY A 23 -6.33 3.86 -13.85
CA GLY A 23 -7.16 2.69 -14.18
C GLY A 23 -8.01 2.77 -15.45
N GLU A 24 -7.77 3.71 -16.37
CA GLU A 24 -8.66 3.99 -17.53
C GLU A 24 -8.72 2.88 -18.60
N ALA A 25 -7.66 2.08 -18.81
CA ALA A 25 -7.58 1.11 -19.92
C ALA A 25 -7.78 -0.36 -19.52
N GLY A 26 -8.04 -0.65 -18.24
CA GLY A 26 -8.18 -2.04 -17.77
C GLY A 26 -8.35 -2.20 -16.26
N GLY A 27 -8.53 -1.10 -15.54
CA GLY A 27 -8.61 -1.08 -14.09
C GLY A 27 -7.29 -1.40 -13.38
N ILE A 28 -7.23 -1.01 -12.11
CA ILE A 28 -6.16 -1.33 -11.19
C ILE A 28 -6.81 -1.87 -9.92
N ALA A 29 -6.38 -3.03 -9.43
CA ALA A 29 -6.92 -3.61 -8.21
C ALA A 29 -5.85 -4.32 -7.36
N TYR A 30 -6.08 -4.47 -6.06
CA TYR A 30 -5.25 -5.25 -5.13
C TYR A 30 -3.82 -4.70 -5.01
N HIS A 31 -3.70 -3.44 -4.61
CA HIS A 31 -2.40 -2.82 -4.32
C HIS A 31 -2.31 -2.56 -2.81
N TYR A 32 -1.16 -2.87 -2.23
CA TYR A 32 -0.89 -2.69 -0.81
C TYR A 32 0.35 -1.82 -0.65
N PHE A 33 0.17 -0.62 -0.11
CA PHE A 33 1.24 0.29 0.24
C PHE A 33 1.48 0.21 1.74
N TYR A 34 2.71 -0.11 2.14
CA TYR A 34 3.11 -0.20 3.53
C TYR A 34 4.23 0.79 3.83
N ARG A 35 4.05 1.67 4.81
CA ARG A 35 5.07 2.66 5.23
C ARG A 35 5.63 3.50 4.07
N CYS A 36 4.83 3.71 3.03
CA CYS A 36 5.21 4.60 1.94
C CYS A 36 4.98 6.06 2.35
N LYS A 37 5.87 6.96 1.93
CA LYS A 37 5.78 8.39 2.21
C LYS A 37 5.67 9.17 0.91
N PHE A 38 4.72 10.11 0.86
CA PHE A 38 4.45 10.99 -0.27
C PHE A 38 4.55 12.44 0.19
N LEU A 39 5.70 13.05 -0.10
CA LEU A 39 6.16 14.26 0.58
C LEU A 39 6.37 15.43 -0.39
N ASP A 40 6.04 16.63 0.05
CA ASP A 40 6.52 17.89 -0.54
C ASP A 40 6.27 18.04 -2.06
N THR A 41 5.17 17.53 -2.60
CA THR A 41 4.87 17.68 -4.04
C THR A 41 4.68 19.14 -4.43
N LEU A 42 5.15 19.50 -5.63
CA LEU A 42 5.27 20.89 -6.08
C LEU A 42 4.10 21.32 -6.97
N VAL A 43 3.80 22.62 -6.96
CA VAL A 43 2.79 23.28 -7.81
C VAL A 43 3.47 24.38 -8.62
N GLY A 44 3.06 24.56 -9.88
CA GLY A 44 3.56 25.66 -10.73
C GLY A 44 4.93 25.45 -11.36
N HIS A 45 5.47 24.23 -11.34
CA HIS A 45 6.73 23.93 -12.01
C HIS A 45 6.62 24.13 -13.54
N PRO A 46 7.60 24.77 -14.22
CA PRO A 46 7.51 25.07 -15.66
C PRO A 46 7.28 23.85 -16.55
N SER A 47 7.81 22.69 -16.17
CA SER A 47 7.70 21.43 -16.93
C SER A 47 6.42 20.63 -16.65
N VAL A 48 5.49 21.15 -15.86
CA VAL A 48 4.24 20.42 -15.58
C VAL A 48 3.38 20.31 -16.85
N LYS A 49 3.15 19.07 -17.29
CA LYS A 49 2.27 18.75 -18.42
C LYS A 49 0.78 19.01 -18.14
N TYR A 50 0.32 18.68 -16.93
CA TYR A 50 -1.10 18.74 -16.54
C TYR A 50 -1.34 19.86 -15.53
N LYS A 51 -1.29 21.11 -16.01
CA LYS A 51 -1.50 22.31 -15.17
C LYS A 51 -2.86 22.27 -14.49
N GLY A 52 -2.88 22.53 -13.18
CA GLY A 52 -4.09 22.46 -12.37
C GLY A 52 -4.35 21.09 -11.73
N ALA A 53 -3.64 20.04 -12.14
CA ALA A 53 -3.81 18.68 -11.61
C ALA A 53 -2.63 18.19 -10.74
N GLU A 54 -1.50 18.89 -10.75
CA GLU A 54 -0.28 18.61 -9.95
C GLU A 54 -0.39 18.82 -8.42
N GLY A 55 0.68 18.56 -7.68
CA GLY A 55 0.82 18.86 -6.26
C GLY A 55 0.07 17.92 -5.31
N ASN A 56 -0.51 16.82 -5.80
CA ASN A 56 -1.15 15.84 -4.92
C ASN A 56 -0.14 14.78 -4.48
N GLY A 57 -0.14 14.41 -3.19
CA GLY A 57 0.75 13.38 -2.66
C GLY A 57 0.49 12.02 -3.31
N PHE A 58 -0.77 11.59 -3.30
CA PHE A 58 -1.22 10.37 -3.95
C PHE A 58 -2.51 10.61 -4.70
N ARG A 59 -2.64 10.02 -5.89
CA ARG A 59 -3.81 10.19 -6.74
C ARG A 59 -4.33 8.86 -7.27
N THR A 60 -5.64 8.71 -7.31
CA THR A 60 -6.30 7.72 -8.17
C THR A 60 -6.99 8.42 -9.34
N ASN A 61 -7.11 7.72 -10.46
CA ASN A 61 -7.91 8.14 -11.61
C ASN A 61 -8.39 6.91 -12.40
N GLY A 62 -9.59 6.96 -12.98
CA GLY A 62 -10.22 5.83 -13.64
C GLY A 62 -10.77 4.77 -12.68
N HIS A 63 -10.64 3.49 -13.02
CA HIS A 63 -11.19 2.36 -12.26
C HIS A 63 -10.14 1.75 -11.32
N VAL A 64 -9.89 2.39 -10.17
CA VAL A 64 -8.93 1.92 -9.16
C VAL A 64 -9.67 1.38 -7.95
N LYS A 65 -9.59 0.08 -7.70
CA LYS A 65 -10.27 -0.55 -6.55
C LYS A 65 -9.33 -1.34 -5.66
N HIS A 66 -9.80 -1.82 -4.50
CA HIS A 66 -9.07 -2.78 -3.66
C HIS A 66 -7.66 -2.28 -3.31
N LEU A 67 -7.59 -1.05 -2.80
CA LEU A 67 -6.35 -0.37 -2.48
C LEU A 67 -6.21 -0.27 -0.96
N VAL A 68 -5.08 -0.75 -0.44
CA VAL A 68 -4.74 -0.62 0.98
C VAL A 68 -3.52 0.27 1.12
N LEU A 69 -3.62 1.26 1.99
CA LEU A 69 -2.51 2.10 2.42
C LEU A 69 -2.41 1.93 3.93
N ASP A 70 -1.31 1.36 4.38
CA ASP A 70 -1.07 1.00 5.76
C ASP A 70 0.21 1.68 6.28
N GLU A 71 0.12 2.37 7.41
CA GLU A 71 1.20 3.17 8.00
C GLU A 71 1.84 4.17 7.01
N CYS A 72 1.10 4.62 5.99
CA CYS A 72 1.60 5.54 4.98
C CYS A 72 1.51 7.00 5.43
N GLU A 73 2.38 7.84 4.89
CA GLU A 73 2.43 9.27 5.20
C GLU A 73 2.21 10.13 3.96
N PHE A 74 1.33 11.13 4.06
CA PHE A 74 1.06 12.13 3.03
C PHE A 74 1.24 13.51 3.64
N SER A 75 2.42 14.11 3.44
CA SER A 75 2.81 15.31 4.18
C SER A 75 3.37 16.43 3.30
N GLY A 76 2.99 17.68 3.59
CA GLY A 76 3.61 18.86 2.97
C GLY A 76 3.29 19.03 1.47
N ASN A 77 2.29 18.34 0.95
CA ASN A 77 1.98 18.38 -0.49
C ASN A 77 1.37 19.71 -0.92
N GLY A 78 1.72 20.17 -2.12
CA GLY A 78 1.30 21.47 -2.66
C GLY A 78 -0.21 21.60 -2.93
N ARG A 79 -0.94 20.48 -2.94
CA ARG A 79 -2.40 20.37 -2.97
C ARG A 79 -2.89 19.38 -1.91
N PHE A 80 -3.54 18.29 -2.29
CA PHE A 80 -4.10 17.32 -1.35
C PHE A 80 -3.06 16.29 -0.94
N GLY A 81 -3.17 15.79 0.30
CA GLY A 81 -2.41 14.60 0.69
C GLY A 81 -2.80 13.41 -0.18
N VAL A 82 -4.10 13.16 -0.27
CA VAL A 82 -4.70 12.09 -1.08
C VAL A 82 -5.79 12.67 -1.97
N GLN A 83 -5.76 12.35 -3.25
CA GLN A 83 -6.82 12.68 -4.20
C GLN A 83 -7.43 11.39 -4.73
N LEU A 84 -8.59 11.03 -4.19
CA LEU A 84 -9.39 9.92 -4.69
C LEU A 84 -10.33 10.45 -5.78
N GLY A 85 -10.13 10.03 -7.03
CA GLY A 85 -10.93 10.50 -8.15
C GLY A 85 -11.02 9.48 -9.28
N GLY A 86 -12.10 9.54 -10.06
CA GLY A 86 -12.37 8.61 -11.15
C GLY A 86 -13.65 7.80 -10.94
N PRO A 87 -14.35 7.41 -12.02
CA PRO A 87 -15.70 6.83 -11.95
C PRO A 87 -15.79 5.40 -11.41
N GLY A 88 -14.66 4.75 -11.10
CA GLY A 88 -14.65 3.39 -10.56
C GLY A 88 -13.68 3.22 -9.40
N VAL A 89 -13.47 4.29 -8.63
CA VAL A 89 -12.65 4.25 -7.44
C VAL A 89 -13.46 3.69 -6.28
N ASP A 90 -13.09 2.51 -5.78
CA ASP A 90 -13.92 1.80 -4.80
C ASP A 90 -13.13 0.85 -3.88
N CYS A 91 -13.70 0.49 -2.72
CA CYS A 91 -13.13 -0.47 -1.77
C CYS A 91 -11.69 -0.13 -1.39
N LEU A 92 -11.51 0.97 -0.65
CA LEU A 92 -10.21 1.45 -0.22
C LEU A 92 -10.06 1.38 1.31
N SER A 93 -8.86 1.06 1.77
CA SER A 93 -8.51 1.03 3.18
C SER A 93 -7.32 1.94 3.46
N PHE A 94 -7.51 2.91 4.32
CA PHE A 94 -6.44 3.69 4.93
C PHE A 94 -6.33 3.27 6.38
N VAL A 95 -5.21 2.66 6.75
CA VAL A 95 -4.97 2.09 8.07
C VAL A 95 -3.72 2.74 8.65
N ARG A 96 -3.82 3.33 9.85
CA ARG A 96 -2.70 3.96 10.57
C ARG A 96 -1.93 4.99 9.74
N CYS A 97 -2.61 5.62 8.77
CA CYS A 97 -1.99 6.61 7.91
C CYS A 97 -1.90 7.97 8.59
N ALA A 98 -0.90 8.75 8.20
CA ALA A 98 -0.76 10.13 8.62
C ALA A 98 -0.91 11.08 7.44
N ILE A 99 -1.83 12.03 7.53
CA ILE A 99 -2.12 13.00 6.48
C ILE A 99 -1.96 14.40 7.07
N ARG A 100 -0.84 15.06 6.76
CA ARG A 100 -0.39 16.23 7.51
C ARG A 100 -0.03 17.40 6.61
N ASN A 101 -0.35 18.62 7.02
CA ASN A 101 0.28 19.83 6.47
C ASN A 101 0.17 19.97 4.94
N ASN A 102 -0.84 19.37 4.30
CA ASN A 102 -1.04 19.48 2.86
C ASN A 102 -1.80 20.79 2.57
N LYS A 103 -1.35 21.54 1.56
CA LYS A 103 -1.78 22.92 1.35
C LYS A 103 -3.26 23.07 1.03
N ALA A 104 -3.85 22.13 0.30
CA ALA A 104 -5.28 22.18 -0.05
C ALA A 104 -6.14 21.46 0.99
N GLY A 105 -5.90 20.17 1.24
CA GLY A 105 -6.69 19.38 2.15
C GLY A 105 -6.14 17.98 2.37
N ALA A 106 -6.71 17.27 3.32
CA ALA A 106 -6.28 15.93 3.68
C ALA A 106 -6.58 14.93 2.56
N ALA A 107 -7.87 14.75 2.24
CA ALA A 107 -8.30 13.84 1.20
C ALA A 107 -9.48 14.38 0.39
N THR A 108 -9.53 14.08 -0.90
CA THR A 108 -10.79 14.10 -1.68
C THR A 108 -11.41 12.72 -1.71
N GLY A 109 -12.71 12.64 -2.01
CA GLY A 109 -13.45 11.38 -2.04
C GLY A 109 -13.80 10.92 -3.46
N PRO A 110 -13.93 9.60 -3.68
CA PRO A 110 -14.61 9.10 -4.86
C PRO A 110 -16.08 9.54 -4.85
N GLY A 111 -16.70 9.61 -6.04
CA GLY A 111 -18.11 9.99 -6.18
C GLY A 111 -19.03 8.92 -5.57
N ASP A 112 -19.22 7.83 -6.31
CA ASP A 112 -19.95 6.65 -5.83
C ASP A 112 -18.95 5.55 -5.44
N TYR A 113 -19.11 5.02 -4.23
CA TYR A 113 -18.26 3.96 -3.67
C TYR A 113 -19.06 3.11 -2.68
N THR A 114 -18.72 1.83 -2.60
CA THR A 114 -19.30 0.83 -1.72
C THR A 114 -18.60 0.79 -0.36
N ALA A 115 -17.27 0.90 -0.33
CA ALA A 115 -16.49 0.86 0.90
C ALA A 115 -15.26 1.80 0.89
N LEU A 116 -15.07 2.49 2.01
CA LEU A 116 -13.90 3.32 2.30
C LEU A 116 -13.72 3.39 3.81
N GLU A 117 -12.59 2.92 4.32
CA GLU A 117 -12.30 3.00 5.76
C GLU A 117 -11.06 3.84 6.05
N TRP A 118 -11.14 4.56 7.16
CA TRP A 118 -10.06 5.35 7.76
C TRP A 118 -9.85 4.84 9.18
N VAL A 119 -8.97 3.86 9.35
CA VAL A 119 -8.73 3.19 10.63
C VAL A 119 -7.49 3.79 11.27
N ASP A 120 -7.60 4.32 12.48
CA ASP A 120 -6.48 4.89 13.27
C ASP A 120 -5.63 5.91 12.50
N CYS A 121 -6.24 6.66 11.58
CA CYS A 121 -5.54 7.67 10.79
C CYS A 121 -5.41 8.98 11.58
N THR A 122 -4.24 9.61 11.49
CA THR A 122 -4.00 10.96 12.03
C THR A 122 -4.13 11.99 10.92
N VAL A 123 -5.00 12.98 11.10
CA VAL A 123 -5.26 14.04 10.11
C VAL A 123 -5.16 15.42 10.76
N GLU A 124 -4.16 16.20 10.38
CA GLU A 124 -3.87 17.48 11.03
C GLU A 124 -3.13 18.47 10.13
N GLY A 125 -3.26 19.77 10.43
CA GLY A 125 -2.50 20.83 9.77
C GLY A 125 -2.74 21.02 8.27
N ASN A 126 -3.66 20.27 7.65
CA ASN A 126 -3.99 20.44 6.24
C ASN A 126 -4.85 21.69 6.05
N GLY A 127 -4.86 22.25 4.84
CA GLY A 127 -5.73 23.38 4.50
C GLY A 127 -7.20 23.11 4.84
N ARG A 128 -7.62 21.84 4.70
CA ARG A 128 -8.84 21.28 5.30
C ARG A 128 -8.54 19.87 5.79
N ASN A 129 -8.96 19.53 7.00
CA ASN A 129 -8.77 18.20 7.60
C ASN A 129 -9.96 17.25 7.37
N ASP A 130 -10.87 17.60 6.46
CA ASP A 130 -12.00 16.75 6.11
C ASP A 130 -11.53 15.47 5.39
N LEU A 131 -12.11 14.35 5.81
CA LEU A 131 -12.01 13.08 5.11
C LEU A 131 -13.36 12.77 4.44
N PRO A 132 -13.36 12.12 3.27
CA PRO A 132 -14.56 11.53 2.71
C PRO A 132 -15.25 10.59 3.73
N PRO A 133 -16.58 10.57 3.80
CA PRO A 133 -17.31 9.75 4.76
C PRO A 133 -16.88 8.28 4.67
N ALA A 134 -16.59 7.67 5.82
CA ALA A 134 -16.31 6.25 5.85
C ALA A 134 -17.56 5.45 5.48
N LYS A 135 -17.38 4.37 4.72
CA LYS A 135 -18.38 3.34 4.48
C LYS A 135 -17.77 1.98 4.85
N PRO A 136 -18.31 1.28 5.85
CA PRO A 136 -17.71 0.05 6.34
C PRO A 136 -17.80 -1.06 5.29
N PHE A 137 -16.81 -1.96 5.30
CA PHE A 137 -16.87 -3.19 4.53
C PHE A 137 -17.89 -4.18 5.12
N ALA A 138 -18.49 -5.02 4.27
CA ALA A 138 -19.57 -5.94 4.65
C ALA A 138 -19.13 -7.09 5.60
N HIS A 139 -17.84 -7.42 5.63
CA HIS A 139 -17.29 -8.54 6.40
C HIS A 139 -16.11 -8.07 7.26
N PRO A 140 -15.60 -8.86 8.23
CA PRO A 140 -14.38 -8.51 8.99
C PRO A 140 -13.10 -8.64 8.14
N ALA A 141 -12.10 -7.80 8.39
CA ALA A 141 -10.83 -7.77 7.64
C ALA A 141 -10.07 -9.10 7.69
N PRO A 142 -9.25 -9.44 6.68
CA PRO A 142 -8.44 -10.65 6.72
C PRO A 142 -7.46 -10.62 7.91
N LEU A 143 -7.08 -11.80 8.40
CA LEU A 143 -6.01 -11.94 9.39
C LEU A 143 -4.80 -12.56 8.69
N ALA A 144 -3.72 -11.79 8.58
CA ALA A 144 -2.44 -12.30 8.09
C ALA A 144 -1.67 -13.01 9.21
N SER A 145 -1.23 -14.23 8.95
CA SER A 145 -0.33 -14.99 9.81
C SER A 145 0.35 -16.09 9.01
N PHE A 146 1.54 -16.51 9.44
CA PHE A 146 2.27 -17.60 8.81
C PHE A 146 3.27 -18.28 9.72
N GLU A 147 3.73 -19.46 9.33
CA GLU A 147 4.81 -20.21 9.95
C GLU A 147 6.07 -20.19 9.08
N ALA A 148 7.23 -20.07 9.76
CA ALA A 148 8.57 -20.12 9.17
C ALA A 148 9.57 -20.51 10.27
N PRO A 149 10.66 -21.22 9.96
CA PRO A 149 11.73 -21.48 10.92
C PRO A 149 12.45 -20.17 11.29
N PRO A 150 12.94 -20.04 12.55
CA PRO A 150 13.66 -18.82 12.96
C PRO A 150 15.06 -18.71 12.33
N THR A 151 15.63 -19.84 11.90
CA THR A 151 16.98 -19.93 11.33
C THR A 151 17.03 -20.95 10.19
N ALA A 152 17.87 -20.70 9.18
CA ALA A 152 18.25 -21.66 8.14
C ALA A 152 19.68 -21.38 7.66
N ARG A 153 20.22 -22.15 6.70
CA ARG A 153 21.54 -21.90 6.11
C ARG A 153 21.45 -21.47 4.65
N VAL A 154 22.49 -20.79 4.18
CA VAL A 154 22.66 -20.48 2.75
C VAL A 154 22.55 -21.76 1.92
N GLY A 155 21.75 -21.72 0.86
CA GLY A 155 21.57 -22.85 -0.06
C GLY A 155 20.52 -23.88 0.37
N GLU A 156 20.01 -23.81 1.61
CA GLU A 156 18.90 -24.68 2.06
C GLU A 156 17.54 -24.06 1.70
N PRO A 157 16.57 -24.86 1.19
CA PRO A 157 15.22 -24.38 0.94
C PRO A 157 14.46 -24.15 2.26
N VAL A 158 13.94 -22.94 2.44
CA VAL A 158 13.09 -22.55 3.56
C VAL A 158 11.62 -22.59 3.13
N THR A 159 10.80 -23.32 3.87
CA THR A 159 9.35 -23.38 3.63
C THR A 159 8.61 -22.33 4.45
N PHE A 160 7.69 -21.63 3.80
CA PHE A 160 6.77 -20.65 4.38
C PHE A 160 5.33 -21.12 4.17
N ALA A 161 4.55 -21.17 5.24
CA ALA A 161 3.17 -21.64 5.19
C ALA A 161 2.23 -20.59 5.78
N SER A 162 1.30 -20.09 4.97
CA SER A 162 0.26 -19.18 5.46
C SER A 162 -0.68 -19.92 6.42
N THR A 163 -0.91 -19.31 7.58
CA THR A 163 -1.95 -19.71 8.56
C THR A 163 -3.00 -18.61 8.69
N SER A 164 -3.17 -17.85 7.61
CA SER A 164 -4.05 -16.68 7.55
C SER A 164 -5.53 -17.08 7.46
N ALA A 165 -6.42 -16.17 7.84
CA ALA A 165 -7.87 -16.38 7.77
C ALA A 165 -8.55 -15.32 6.91
N ARG A 166 -9.65 -15.71 6.24
CA ARG A 166 -10.44 -14.88 5.31
C ARG A 166 -9.62 -14.38 4.12
N VAL A 167 -8.88 -15.29 3.48
CA VAL A 167 -7.93 -14.97 2.41
C VAL A 167 -8.43 -15.47 1.06
N ALA A 168 -8.40 -14.60 0.06
CA ALA A 168 -8.61 -14.90 -1.35
C ALA A 168 -7.30 -14.95 -2.15
N ALA A 169 -6.28 -14.17 -1.74
CA ALA A 169 -4.98 -14.14 -2.40
C ALA A 169 -3.84 -13.84 -1.42
N VAL A 170 -2.64 -14.31 -1.75
CA VAL A 170 -1.41 -14.07 -0.98
C VAL A 170 -0.30 -13.52 -1.87
N LEU A 171 0.61 -12.77 -1.25
CA LEU A 171 1.90 -12.38 -1.81
C LEU A 171 2.96 -12.47 -0.71
N TRP A 172 4.03 -13.19 -0.99
CA TRP A 172 5.23 -13.29 -0.17
C TRP A 172 6.29 -12.35 -0.70
N ASP A 173 6.91 -11.60 0.20
CA ASP A 173 8.17 -10.90 -0.03
C ASP A 173 9.21 -11.50 0.94
N PHE A 174 10.24 -12.13 0.40
CA PHE A 174 11.29 -12.79 1.18
C PHE A 174 12.40 -11.81 1.64
N GLY A 175 12.38 -10.57 1.15
CA GLY A 175 13.33 -9.52 1.51
C GLY A 175 14.64 -9.52 0.73
N ASP A 176 14.81 -10.40 -0.26
CA ASP A 176 16.06 -10.52 -1.04
C ASP A 176 15.85 -10.72 -2.55
N GLY A 177 14.60 -10.68 -3.03
CA GLY A 177 14.31 -11.02 -4.42
C GLY A 177 12.85 -10.96 -4.81
N PRO A 178 12.50 -11.62 -5.94
CA PRO A 178 11.14 -11.64 -6.46
C PRO A 178 10.13 -12.22 -5.46
N PRO A 179 8.88 -11.74 -5.50
CA PRO A 179 7.83 -12.26 -4.64
C PRO A 179 7.32 -13.63 -5.10
N SER A 180 6.55 -14.30 -4.24
CA SER A 180 5.77 -15.51 -4.58
C SER A 180 4.30 -15.31 -4.29
N THR A 181 3.41 -15.92 -5.08
CA THR A 181 1.96 -15.91 -4.86
C THR A 181 1.42 -17.29 -4.43
N GLU A 182 2.31 -18.25 -4.16
CA GLU A 182 1.92 -19.59 -3.73
C GLU A 182 1.47 -19.58 -2.26
N PRO A 183 0.34 -20.20 -1.89
CA PRO A 183 -0.10 -20.30 -0.48
C PRO A 183 0.95 -20.94 0.45
N ARG A 184 1.71 -21.91 -0.08
CA ARG A 184 2.87 -22.51 0.55
C ARG A 184 4.08 -22.28 -0.36
N ALA A 185 4.98 -21.39 0.06
CA ALA A 185 6.14 -21.02 -0.73
C ALA A 185 7.41 -21.71 -0.21
N SER A 186 8.35 -21.95 -1.12
CA SER A 186 9.71 -22.38 -0.81
C SER A 186 10.68 -21.34 -1.37
N HIS A 187 11.63 -20.89 -0.56
CA HIS A 187 12.63 -19.90 -0.98
C HIS A 187 14.02 -20.27 -0.46
N THR A 188 15.05 -20.01 -1.27
CA THR A 188 16.44 -20.34 -0.94
C THR A 188 17.28 -19.08 -0.96
N TYR A 189 17.90 -18.75 0.17
CA TYR A 189 18.73 -17.56 0.31
C TYR A 189 20.17 -17.83 -0.14
N SER A 190 20.72 -16.90 -0.92
CA SER A 190 22.06 -17.01 -1.49
C SER A 190 23.16 -16.40 -0.62
N ARG A 191 22.80 -15.67 0.44
CA ARG A 191 23.74 -14.96 1.32
C ARG A 191 23.29 -15.09 2.79
N PRO A 192 24.23 -15.10 3.75
CA PRO A 192 23.87 -15.04 5.15
C PRO A 192 23.35 -13.64 5.52
N GLY A 193 22.48 -13.57 6.52
CA GLY A 193 21.87 -12.31 6.96
C GLY A 193 20.55 -12.51 7.70
N ASP A 194 20.00 -11.41 8.22
CA ASP A 194 18.66 -11.39 8.79
C ASP A 194 17.67 -10.87 7.74
N TYR A 195 16.72 -11.71 7.35
CA TYR A 195 15.72 -11.39 6.34
C TYR A 195 14.36 -11.16 6.99
N CYS A 196 13.71 -10.06 6.63
CA CYS A 196 12.37 -9.72 7.08
C CYS A 196 11.34 -10.24 6.07
N VAL A 197 10.83 -11.44 6.31
CA VAL A 197 9.84 -12.06 5.44
C VAL A 197 8.48 -11.46 5.71
N THR A 198 7.81 -11.01 4.66
CA THR A 198 6.48 -10.41 4.71
C THR A 198 5.47 -11.26 3.95
N LEU A 199 4.35 -11.55 4.59
CA LEU A 199 3.14 -12.06 3.95
C LEU A 199 2.11 -10.94 3.86
N VAL A 200 1.65 -10.63 2.64
CA VAL A 200 0.47 -9.81 2.39
C VAL A 200 -0.65 -10.73 1.94
N VAL A 201 -1.84 -10.56 2.51
CA VAL A 201 -3.04 -11.29 2.10
C VAL A 201 -4.14 -10.32 1.75
N TRP A 202 -5.01 -10.71 0.83
CA TRP A 202 -6.23 -9.97 0.51
C TRP A 202 -7.46 -10.86 0.69
N ASP A 203 -8.58 -10.25 1.08
CA ASP A 203 -9.91 -10.87 1.03
C ASP A 203 -10.59 -10.64 -0.34
N GLU A 204 -11.76 -11.24 -0.54
CA GLU A 204 -12.53 -11.10 -1.80
C GLU A 204 -12.98 -9.66 -2.08
N SER A 205 -13.16 -8.85 -1.02
CA SER A 205 -13.52 -7.43 -1.10
C SER A 205 -12.32 -6.51 -1.32
N GLY A 206 -11.12 -7.06 -1.40
CA GLY A 206 -9.90 -6.32 -1.69
C GLY A 206 -9.26 -5.62 -0.49
N ARG A 207 -9.76 -5.86 0.73
CA ARG A 207 -8.99 -5.46 1.92
C ARG A 207 -7.81 -6.37 2.08
N GLY A 208 -6.76 -5.85 2.71
CA GLY A 208 -5.55 -6.59 2.94
C GLY A 208 -5.06 -6.51 4.37
N ALA A 209 -4.30 -7.52 4.75
CA ALA A 209 -3.57 -7.58 6.00
C ALA A 209 -2.14 -8.05 5.75
N ARG A 210 -1.26 -7.76 6.70
CA ARG A 210 0.16 -8.05 6.60
C ARG A 210 0.68 -8.73 7.86
N ALA A 211 1.58 -9.69 7.69
CA ALA A 211 2.36 -10.29 8.77
C ALA A 211 3.84 -10.30 8.39
N GLU A 212 4.72 -10.21 9.40
CA GLU A 212 6.17 -10.23 9.24
C GLU A 212 6.80 -11.21 10.22
N LYS A 213 7.84 -11.93 9.78
CA LYS A 213 8.74 -12.71 10.64
C LYS A 213 10.17 -12.55 10.16
N ARG A 214 11.11 -12.57 11.10
CA ARG A 214 12.54 -12.61 10.78
C ARG A 214 13.00 -14.05 10.63
N VAL A 215 13.77 -14.31 9.58
CA VAL A 215 14.51 -15.57 9.39
C VAL A 215 15.98 -15.23 9.32
N ARG A 216 16.78 -15.82 10.20
CA ARG A 216 18.24 -15.65 10.20
C ARG A 216 18.89 -16.73 9.35
N ILE A 217 19.59 -16.31 8.30
CA ILE A 217 20.33 -17.19 7.41
C ILE A 217 21.79 -17.21 7.85
N LEU A 218 22.23 -18.36 8.31
CA LEU A 218 23.61 -18.63 8.70
C LEU A 218 24.46 -18.93 7.46
N PRO A 219 25.80 -18.79 7.53
CA PRO A 219 26.69 -19.26 6.47
C PRO A 219 26.42 -20.72 6.09
N ALA A 220 26.79 -21.06 4.85
CA ALA A 220 26.89 -22.45 4.45
C ALA A 220 27.87 -23.19 5.37
N ASP A 221 27.69 -24.50 5.50
CA ASP A 221 28.63 -25.37 6.22
C ASP A 221 30.00 -25.44 5.53
#